data_AF-A0A1V9YUM1-F1
#
_entry.id   AF-A0A1V9YUM1-F1
#
_cell.length_a   1.000
_cell.length_b   1.000
_cell.length_c   1.000
_cell.angle_alpha   90.00
_cell.angle_beta   90.00
_cell.angle_gamma   90.00
#
_symmetry.space_group_name_H-M   'P 1'
#
loop_
_entity.id
_entity.type
_entity.pdbx_description
1 polymer ?
#
loop_
_entity_poly.entity_id
_entity_poly.type
_entity_poly.pdbx_seq_one_letter_code
_entity_poly.pdbx_strand_id
1 'polypeptide(L)'
;MRRLRSILSSGATNYGLGSDKSGRGDASHSHASKPQIWYRILSNLFAGGLVALSLIALTVVVAQGVFRRDALQYHDQDNDFYFREYGKDCWLDATGFIPGTCSPREVNSTNTPESWNAIGVQLGTLLRVPKTKRYPVSVCWQGASDAQGWAALELLVGYDYYPECCPQNGSQPIIGFANIELAGRDEYPEGVYIFTGFSDEYTSQTVSYTATDGTQNLLIADIAHTAILMNGTTFPDSPGLSWGTTSVIPISPLGERYMIFSYNIAQFYVISDTSALTGWSTGLHSKLPISCGWICGHVVENHSEVLLMQIVFSLLSIYLFWGDIYITFKGLGGVLHGKPVLTYDVLSGLERRKLLMIMITLNSMPSVLYVDVALVYYGTDGGFKIWTVAIISLSILAAFVGFIIVTFVQYIPSPSCIGHRCRNKHPRPNANIEYVVQ
;
A
#
# COMPACT_ATOMS: atom_id res chain seq x y z
N MET A 1 12.07 8.08 -64.53
CA MET A 1 11.37 6.99 -65.24
C MET A 1 11.70 5.66 -64.55
N ARG A 2 10.68 4.90 -64.13
CA ARG A 2 10.62 3.42 -63.96
C ARG A 2 11.87 2.73 -63.38
N ARG A 3 11.86 2.06 -62.22
CA ARG A 3 10.98 0.93 -61.88
C ARG A 3 11.07 0.55 -60.39
N LEU A 4 9.91 0.15 -59.87
CA LEU A 4 9.60 -0.51 -58.60
C LEU A 4 10.02 -2.01 -58.56
N ARG A 5 10.06 -2.57 -57.34
CA ARG A 5 9.99 -3.99 -56.90
C ARG A 5 11.26 -4.84 -56.94
N SER A 6 11.77 -5.24 -55.76
CA SER A 6 11.47 -6.57 -55.19
C SER A 6 11.90 -6.68 -53.71
N ILE A 7 10.90 -6.87 -52.86
CA ILE A 7 11.01 -7.46 -51.53
C ILE A 7 11.02 -8.99 -51.71
N LEU A 8 11.75 -9.69 -50.82
CA LEU A 8 11.91 -11.15 -50.62
C LEU A 8 13.24 -11.74 -51.10
N SER A 9 13.82 -12.55 -50.22
CA SER A 9 14.97 -13.45 -50.38
C SER A 9 16.37 -12.84 -50.25
N SER A 10 16.97 -12.95 -49.05
CA SER A 10 18.02 -13.96 -48.79
C SER A 10 18.72 -13.64 -47.47
N GLY A 11 19.19 -14.69 -46.76
CA GLY A 11 20.02 -14.51 -45.57
C GLY A 11 19.74 -15.47 -44.41
N ALA A 12 19.20 -16.66 -44.68
CA ALA A 12 19.27 -17.76 -43.73
C ALA A 12 20.64 -18.44 -43.88
N THR A 13 21.56 -18.14 -42.95
CA THR A 13 22.81 -18.90 -42.78
C THR A 13 23.07 -19.16 -41.30
N ASN A 14 22.75 -20.40 -40.92
CA ASN A 14 23.52 -21.29 -40.05
C ASN A 14 24.18 -20.70 -38.79
N TYR A 15 23.52 -20.88 -37.65
CA TYR A 15 24.19 -21.33 -36.42
C TYR A 15 23.39 -22.45 -35.78
N GLY A 16 23.86 -23.67 -35.99
CA GLY A 16 23.44 -24.84 -35.23
C GLY A 16 24.20 -24.90 -33.90
N LEU A 17 23.46 -25.08 -32.82
CA LEU A 17 23.92 -25.71 -31.59
C LEU A 17 23.29 -27.10 -31.52
N GLY A 18 24.13 -28.09 -31.21
CA GLY A 18 23.93 -29.51 -31.48
C GLY A 18 22.61 -30.11 -30.99
N SER A 19 21.84 -30.61 -31.94
CA SER A 19 21.08 -31.83 -31.77
C SER A 19 21.62 -32.80 -32.81
N ASP A 20 22.21 -33.90 -32.34
CA ASP A 20 22.86 -34.92 -33.15
C ASP A 20 22.01 -35.37 -34.34
N LYS A 21 22.48 -35.07 -35.55
CA LYS A 21 22.08 -35.82 -36.74
C LYS A 21 23.02 -37.02 -36.88
N SER A 22 22.63 -38.13 -36.25
CA SER A 22 23.00 -39.45 -36.76
C SER A 22 22.33 -39.62 -38.13
N GLY A 23 23.14 -39.76 -39.17
CA GLY A 23 22.69 -40.04 -40.53
C GLY A 23 23.22 -41.37 -41.01
N ARG A 24 22.50 -42.46 -40.72
CA ARG A 24 22.20 -43.56 -41.67
C ARG A 24 21.33 -44.62 -40.99
N GLY A 25 20.17 -44.86 -41.62
CA GLY A 25 19.29 -46.03 -41.51
C GLY A 25 19.27 -46.79 -40.18
N ASP A 26 18.29 -46.48 -39.34
CA ASP A 26 17.35 -47.48 -38.81
C ASP A 26 16.23 -46.78 -38.05
N ALA A 27 15.00 -47.25 -38.27
CA ALA A 27 13.80 -46.76 -37.62
C ALA A 27 13.87 -47.07 -36.12
N SER A 28 14.32 -46.11 -35.31
CA SER A 28 14.07 -46.14 -33.86
C SER A 28 13.33 -44.88 -33.45
N HIS A 29 12.06 -45.06 -33.08
CA HIS A 29 11.27 -44.06 -32.38
C HIS A 29 11.98 -43.75 -31.06
N SER A 30 12.76 -42.67 -31.03
CA SER A 30 13.26 -42.06 -29.81
C SER A 30 12.05 -41.48 -29.04
N HIS A 31 11.43 -42.34 -28.24
CA HIS A 31 10.41 -41.95 -27.28
C HIS A 31 11.10 -41.14 -26.18
N ALA A 32 10.68 -39.89 -25.99
CA ALA A 32 11.06 -39.12 -24.80
C ALA A 32 10.80 -39.97 -23.55
N SER A 33 11.74 -39.99 -22.61
CA SER A 33 11.59 -40.83 -21.43
C SER A 33 10.36 -40.39 -20.63
N LYS A 34 9.60 -41.35 -20.08
CA LYS A 34 8.42 -41.06 -19.23
C LYS A 34 8.64 -39.92 -18.21
N PRO A 35 9.79 -39.82 -17.49
CA PRO A 35 10.02 -38.71 -16.57
C PRO A 35 10.14 -37.35 -17.27
N GLN A 36 10.70 -37.26 -18.47
CA GLN A 36 10.78 -36.00 -19.24
C GLN A 36 9.40 -35.51 -19.68
N ILE A 37 8.51 -36.43 -20.05
CA ILE A 37 7.13 -36.10 -20.44
C ILE A 37 6.36 -35.54 -19.23
N TRP A 38 6.47 -36.21 -18.07
CA TRP A 38 5.84 -35.74 -16.83
C TRP A 38 6.40 -34.40 -16.35
N TYR A 39 7.72 -34.21 -16.44
CA TYR A 39 8.36 -32.93 -16.11
C TYR A 39 7.80 -31.77 -16.94
N ARG A 40 7.67 -31.96 -18.26
CA ARG A 40 7.11 -30.93 -19.16
C ARG A 40 5.65 -30.61 -18.83
N ILE A 41 4.83 -31.62 -18.59
CA ILE A 41 3.41 -31.42 -18.23
C ILE A 41 3.29 -30.68 -16.89
N LEU A 42 4.05 -31.10 -15.88
CA LEU A 42 4.05 -30.45 -14.56
C LEU A 42 4.56 -29.01 -14.63
N SER A 43 5.62 -28.75 -15.38
CA SER A 43 6.14 -27.40 -15.63
C SER A 43 5.09 -26.50 -16.27
N ASN A 44 4.37 -27.00 -17.29
CA ASN A 44 3.33 -26.24 -17.98
C ASN A 44 2.12 -25.97 -17.08
N LEU A 45 1.72 -26.95 -16.27
CA LEU A 45 0.65 -26.78 -15.27
C LEU A 45 1.05 -25.78 -14.19
N PHE A 46 2.31 -25.81 -13.73
CA PHE A 46 2.83 -24.87 -12.74
C PHE A 46 2.84 -23.44 -13.30
N ALA A 47 3.32 -23.24 -14.53
CA ALA A 47 3.29 -21.94 -15.20
C ALA A 47 1.85 -21.41 -15.39
N GLY A 48 0.91 -22.28 -15.77
CA GLY A 48 -0.51 -21.90 -15.84
C GLY A 48 -1.11 -21.58 -14.48
N GLY A 49 -0.73 -22.32 -13.45
CA GLY A 49 -1.07 -22.02 -12.07
C GLY A 49 -0.55 -20.66 -11.62
N LEU A 50 0.68 -20.28 -11.98
CA LEU A 50 1.24 -18.96 -11.67
C LEU A 50 0.50 -17.83 -12.37
N VAL A 51 0.11 -18.00 -13.63
CA VAL A 51 -0.70 -17.00 -14.36
C VAL A 51 -2.10 -16.88 -13.76
N ALA A 52 -2.73 -17.99 -13.40
CA ALA A 52 -4.03 -17.93 -12.71
C ALA A 52 -3.90 -17.27 -11.33
N LEU A 53 -2.86 -17.60 -10.58
CA LEU A 53 -2.58 -17.03 -9.27
C LEU A 53 -2.32 -15.52 -9.36
N SER A 54 -1.63 -15.04 -10.39
CA SER A 54 -1.39 -13.60 -10.58
C SER A 54 -2.68 -12.82 -10.84
N LEU A 55 -3.61 -13.37 -11.62
CA LEU A 55 -4.92 -12.78 -11.88
C LEU A 55 -5.82 -12.78 -10.63
N ILE A 56 -5.79 -13.88 -9.87
CA ILE A 56 -6.49 -13.98 -8.59
C ILE A 56 -5.92 -12.98 -7.60
N ALA A 57 -4.58 -12.90 -7.49
CA ALA A 57 -3.91 -11.95 -6.62
C ALA A 57 -4.31 -10.51 -6.98
N LEU A 58 -4.30 -10.14 -8.27
CA LEU A 58 -4.78 -8.83 -8.72
C LEU A 58 -6.21 -8.54 -8.26
N THR A 59 -7.12 -9.50 -8.45
CA THR A 59 -8.53 -9.35 -8.03
C THR A 59 -8.63 -9.12 -6.53
N VAL A 60 -7.88 -9.89 -5.74
CA VAL A 60 -7.83 -9.75 -4.28
C VAL A 60 -7.25 -8.40 -3.88
N VAL A 61 -6.14 -7.95 -4.48
CA VAL A 61 -5.51 -6.65 -4.19
C VAL A 61 -6.49 -5.50 -4.43
N VAL A 62 -7.18 -5.52 -5.58
CA VAL A 62 -8.18 -4.50 -5.91
C VAL A 62 -9.34 -4.54 -4.92
N ALA A 63 -9.84 -5.74 -4.59
CA ALA A 63 -10.92 -5.91 -3.62
C ALA A 63 -10.53 -5.48 -2.19
N GLN A 64 -9.24 -5.52 -1.83
CA GLN A 64 -8.73 -5.06 -0.53
C GLN A 64 -8.54 -3.52 -0.48
N GLY A 65 -8.79 -2.80 -1.58
CA GLY A 65 -8.77 -1.34 -1.62
C GLY A 65 -7.38 -0.74 -1.88
N VAL A 66 -6.52 -1.38 -2.68
CA VAL A 66 -5.14 -0.88 -2.93
C VAL A 66 -5.03 0.52 -3.54
N PHE A 67 -6.11 1.02 -4.13
CA PHE A 67 -6.14 2.34 -4.76
C PHE A 67 -6.82 3.39 -3.87
N ARG A 68 -7.63 2.92 -2.93
CA ARG A 68 -8.31 3.73 -1.94
C ARG A 68 -8.79 2.82 -0.82
N ARG A 69 -8.30 3.09 0.38
CA ARG A 69 -8.72 2.42 1.61
C ARG A 69 -8.64 3.41 2.75
N ASP A 70 -9.64 3.38 3.62
CA ASP A 70 -9.69 4.09 4.88
C ASP A 70 -10.19 3.15 5.99
N ALA A 71 -9.74 3.41 7.22
CA ALA A 71 -10.17 2.71 8.42
C ALA A 71 -10.09 3.66 9.60
N LEU A 72 -10.98 3.48 10.58
CA LEU A 72 -10.85 4.16 11.86
C LEU A 72 -9.78 3.42 12.68
N GLN A 73 -8.76 4.13 13.10
CA GLN A 73 -7.76 3.68 14.05
C GLN A 73 -7.94 4.44 15.35
N TYR A 74 -7.91 3.74 16.47
CA TYR A 74 -8.03 4.36 17.77
C TYR A 74 -7.28 3.53 18.80
N HIS A 75 -7.02 4.16 19.93
CA HIS A 75 -6.45 3.51 21.10
C HIS A 75 -7.32 3.82 22.29
N ASP A 76 -7.51 2.82 23.15
CA ASP A 76 -8.34 2.97 24.33
C ASP A 76 -7.65 3.89 25.35
N GLN A 77 -8.45 4.73 26.00
CA GLN A 77 -7.95 5.79 26.87
C GLN A 77 -7.31 5.25 28.16
N ASP A 78 -7.70 4.06 28.59
CA ASP A 78 -7.21 3.38 29.79
C ASP A 78 -5.85 2.70 29.63
N ASN A 79 -5.26 2.78 28.44
CA ASN A 79 -3.97 2.18 28.14
C ASN A 79 -2.83 3.21 28.27
N ASP A 80 -2.02 3.07 29.31
CA ASP A 80 -0.88 3.95 29.62
C ASP A 80 0.26 3.91 28.60
N PHE A 81 0.28 2.91 27.72
CA PHE A 81 1.17 2.87 26.56
C PHE A 81 0.82 3.97 25.56
N TYR A 82 -0.48 4.26 25.38
CA TYR A 82 -0.96 5.25 24.43
C TYR A 82 -1.25 6.59 25.10
N PHE A 83 -1.95 6.60 26.24
CA PHE A 83 -2.35 7.84 26.90
C PHE A 83 -1.52 8.12 28.14
N ARG A 84 -0.90 9.30 28.21
CA ARG A 84 -0.06 9.70 29.34
C ARG A 84 -0.30 11.14 29.73
N GLU A 85 -0.18 11.40 31.02
CA GLU A 85 -0.24 12.77 31.54
C GLU A 85 0.99 13.56 31.11
N TYR A 86 0.78 14.78 30.62
CA TYR A 86 1.84 15.73 30.32
C TYR A 86 1.86 16.92 31.29
N GLY A 87 0.68 17.45 31.60
CA GLY A 87 0.50 18.60 32.50
C GLY A 87 -0.95 18.76 32.96
N LYS A 88 -1.12 19.46 34.08
CA LYS A 88 -2.42 19.75 34.73
C LYS A 88 -2.38 21.12 35.42
N ASP A 89 -1.80 22.12 34.76
CA ASP A 89 -1.66 23.46 35.33
C ASP A 89 -2.63 24.46 34.69
N CYS A 90 -2.95 24.26 33.41
CA CYS A 90 -3.78 25.18 32.63
C CYS A 90 -5.20 25.37 33.16
N TRP A 91 -5.64 26.63 33.19
CA TRP A 91 -7.04 27.01 33.34
C TRP A 91 -7.54 27.69 32.08
N LEU A 92 -8.79 27.40 31.71
CA LEU A 92 -9.47 27.94 30.54
C LEU A 92 -10.62 28.85 30.95
N ASP A 93 -10.75 30.01 30.31
CA ASP A 93 -11.91 30.88 30.43
C ASP A 93 -12.50 31.24 29.04
N ALA A 94 -13.46 32.17 29.02
CA ALA A 94 -14.13 32.63 27.81
C ALA A 94 -13.19 33.26 26.76
N THR A 95 -12.00 33.67 27.16
CA THR A 95 -10.99 34.33 26.30
C THR A 95 -9.84 33.41 25.93
N GLY A 96 -9.76 32.21 26.52
CA GLY A 96 -8.73 31.22 26.26
C GLY A 96 -7.99 30.79 27.52
N PHE A 97 -6.74 30.33 27.37
CA PHE A 97 -5.93 29.95 28.52
C PHE A 97 -5.62 31.18 29.38
N ILE A 98 -5.78 31.04 30.70
CA ILE A 98 -5.53 32.14 31.64
C ILE A 98 -4.01 32.35 31.76
N PRO A 99 -3.50 33.57 31.52
CA PRO A 99 -2.06 33.84 31.60
C PRO A 99 -1.44 33.44 32.93
N GLY A 100 -0.32 32.73 32.88
CA GLY A 100 0.43 32.27 34.06
C GLY A 100 -0.17 31.06 34.78
N THR A 101 -1.24 30.45 34.25
CA THR A 101 -1.77 29.19 34.79
C THR A 101 -1.13 27.97 34.17
N CYS A 102 -0.94 27.96 32.85
CA CYS A 102 -0.20 26.90 32.16
C CYS A 102 1.29 26.90 32.54
N SER A 103 1.85 25.72 32.72
CA SER A 103 3.28 25.53 32.95
C SER A 103 4.09 25.86 31.69
N PRO A 104 5.36 26.30 31.82
CA PRO A 104 6.23 26.50 30.67
C PRO A 104 6.41 25.25 29.81
N ARG A 105 6.30 24.06 30.42
CA ARG A 105 6.38 22.78 29.72
C ARG A 105 5.18 22.58 28.78
N GLU A 106 3.96 22.85 29.25
CA GLU A 106 2.75 22.80 28.42
C GLU A 106 2.82 23.79 27.27
N VAL A 107 3.20 25.05 27.54
CA VAL A 107 3.31 26.09 26.50
C VAL A 107 4.32 25.71 25.43
N ASN A 108 5.47 25.14 25.83
CA ASN A 108 6.53 24.72 24.91
C ASN A 108 6.19 23.44 24.11
N SER A 109 5.05 22.79 24.37
CA SER A 109 4.59 21.66 23.54
C SER A 109 4.26 22.12 22.13
N THR A 110 3.78 23.35 21.99
CA THR A 110 3.76 24.07 20.72
C THR A 110 5.05 24.86 20.59
N ASN A 111 5.71 24.77 19.44
CA ASN A 111 6.99 25.44 19.16
C ASN A 111 6.96 26.97 19.46
N THR A 112 5.77 27.58 19.44
CA THR A 112 5.57 29.00 19.71
C THR A 112 4.44 29.24 20.74
N PRO A 113 4.62 30.16 21.71
CA PRO A 113 3.57 30.52 22.67
C PRO A 113 2.31 31.10 22.01
N GLU A 114 2.44 31.74 20.85
CA GLU A 114 1.33 32.30 20.09
C GLU A 114 0.35 31.20 19.63
N SER A 115 0.89 30.05 19.19
CA SER A 115 0.07 28.89 18.82
C SER A 115 -0.65 28.31 20.03
N TRP A 116 0.03 28.18 21.17
CA TRP A 116 -0.58 27.73 22.43
C TRP A 116 -1.78 28.59 22.83
N ASN A 117 -1.58 29.90 22.80
CA ASN A 117 -2.63 30.87 23.15
C ASN A 117 -3.81 30.76 22.18
N ALA A 118 -3.54 30.63 20.88
CA ALA A 118 -4.58 30.44 19.88
C ALA A 118 -5.38 29.15 20.09
N ILE A 119 -4.73 28.04 20.44
CA ILE A 119 -5.40 26.78 20.82
C ILE A 119 -6.35 27.02 22.01
N GLY A 120 -5.88 27.72 23.05
CA GLY A 120 -6.71 28.08 24.20
C GLY A 120 -7.93 28.90 23.82
N VAL A 121 -7.76 29.94 22.98
CA VAL A 121 -8.87 30.77 22.47
C VAL A 121 -9.88 29.91 21.70
N GLN A 122 -9.42 29.00 20.84
CA GLN A 122 -10.28 28.11 20.06
C GLN A 122 -11.04 27.13 20.95
N LEU A 123 -10.37 26.55 21.96
CA LEU A 123 -11.00 25.67 22.93
C LEU A 123 -12.07 26.40 23.76
N GLY A 124 -11.78 27.61 24.24
CA GLY A 124 -12.73 28.44 24.98
C GLY A 124 -13.96 28.82 24.13
N THR A 125 -13.74 29.09 22.84
CA THR A 125 -14.78 29.42 21.87
C THR A 125 -15.65 28.20 21.55
N LEU A 126 -15.03 27.05 21.28
CA LEU A 126 -15.71 25.77 21.01
C LEU A 126 -16.66 25.42 22.16
N LEU A 127 -16.16 25.50 23.40
CA LEU A 127 -16.93 25.16 24.60
C LEU A 127 -17.88 26.28 25.05
N ARG A 128 -17.85 27.44 24.40
CA ARG A 128 -18.63 28.65 24.76
C ARG A 128 -18.54 28.96 26.26
N VAL A 129 -17.32 28.93 26.80
CA VAL A 129 -17.08 29.06 28.23
C VAL A 129 -17.74 30.35 28.76
N PRO A 130 -18.61 30.27 29.79
CA PRO A 130 -19.23 31.46 30.36
C PRO A 130 -18.18 32.41 30.96
N LYS A 131 -18.35 33.72 30.78
CA LYS A 131 -17.41 34.74 31.30
C LYS A 131 -17.17 34.70 32.81
N THR A 132 -18.05 34.04 33.56
CA THR A 132 -17.98 33.90 35.03
C THR A 132 -17.38 32.57 35.48
N LYS A 133 -17.04 31.68 34.55
CA LYS A 133 -16.54 30.33 34.81
C LYS A 133 -15.11 30.19 34.31
N ARG A 134 -14.42 29.25 34.95
CA ARG A 134 -13.07 28.82 34.58
C ARG A 134 -13.07 27.30 34.69
N TYR A 135 -12.43 26.64 33.73
CA TYR A 135 -12.38 25.19 33.67
C TYR A 135 -10.93 24.71 33.74
N PRO A 136 -10.63 23.71 34.58
CA PRO A 136 -9.33 23.06 34.58
C PRO A 136 -9.14 22.24 33.29
N VAL A 137 -7.93 22.30 32.73
CA VAL A 137 -7.55 21.56 31.52
C VAL A 137 -6.39 20.63 31.83
N SER A 138 -6.57 19.35 31.54
CA SER A 138 -5.48 18.38 31.55
C SER A 138 -4.89 18.28 30.16
N VAL A 139 -3.56 18.37 30.09
CA VAL A 139 -2.78 18.20 28.87
C VAL A 139 -2.21 16.79 28.85
N CYS A 140 -2.55 16.05 27.80
CA CYS A 140 -2.28 14.63 27.67
C CYS A 140 -1.49 14.38 26.38
N TRP A 141 -0.56 13.43 26.42
CA TRP A 141 0.01 12.86 25.20
C TRP A 141 -0.77 11.62 24.83
N GLN A 142 -1.19 11.55 23.59
CA GLN A 142 -1.51 10.30 22.94
C GLN A 142 -0.33 9.92 22.03
N GLY A 143 0.24 8.73 22.26
CA GLY A 143 1.50 8.32 21.67
C GLY A 143 2.70 8.95 22.38
N ALA A 144 3.64 9.51 21.61
CA ALA A 144 4.86 10.18 22.06
C ALA A 144 5.88 9.29 22.80
N SER A 145 5.96 8.00 22.45
CA SER A 145 7.06 7.13 22.87
C SER A 145 8.00 6.84 21.70
N ASP A 146 9.27 6.60 22.00
CA ASP A 146 10.28 6.20 20.99
C ASP A 146 9.85 4.95 20.21
N ALA A 147 8.99 4.11 20.80
CA ALA A 147 8.46 2.90 20.19
C ALA A 147 7.31 3.17 19.19
N GLN A 148 6.56 4.27 19.34
CA GLN A 148 5.38 4.58 18.52
C GLN A 148 5.73 5.48 17.32
N GLY A 149 6.65 6.42 17.48
CA GLY A 149 7.09 7.30 16.39
C GLY A 149 6.07 8.35 15.91
N TRP A 150 4.92 8.49 16.59
CA TRP A 150 3.91 9.52 16.37
C TRP A 150 3.47 10.11 17.73
N ALA A 151 2.90 11.31 17.70
CA ALA A 151 2.42 12.00 18.90
C ALA A 151 1.27 12.95 18.54
N ALA A 152 0.23 12.94 19.36
CA ALA A 152 -0.85 13.91 19.34
C ALA A 152 -1.05 14.49 20.74
N LEU A 153 -1.36 15.78 20.78
CA LEU A 153 -1.65 16.45 22.03
C LEU A 153 -3.16 16.45 22.26
N GLU A 154 -3.56 15.93 23.41
CA GLU A 154 -4.96 15.78 23.79
C GLU A 154 -5.26 16.72 24.97
N LEU A 155 -6.32 17.52 24.87
CA LEU A 155 -6.77 18.45 25.89
C LEU A 155 -8.12 18.00 26.44
N LEU A 156 -8.13 17.54 27.69
CA LEU A 156 -9.34 17.17 28.40
C LEU A 156 -9.77 18.30 29.33
N VAL A 157 -10.99 18.77 29.16
CA VAL A 157 -11.53 19.88 29.97
C VAL A 157 -12.51 19.31 30.99
N GLY A 158 -12.27 19.62 32.26
CA GLY A 158 -13.14 19.23 33.37
C GLY A 158 -14.05 20.37 33.85
N TYR A 159 -14.97 20.06 34.75
CA TYR A 159 -15.88 21.04 35.35
C TYR A 159 -15.23 21.77 36.52
N ASP A 160 -14.77 21.01 37.51
CA ASP A 160 -14.21 21.47 38.78
C ASP A 160 -12.95 20.70 39.20
N TYR A 161 -12.52 19.73 38.38
CA TYR A 161 -11.31 18.94 38.57
C TYR A 161 -10.59 18.70 37.24
N TYR A 162 -9.29 18.41 37.28
CA TYR A 162 -8.49 18.03 36.11
C TYR A 162 -8.79 16.58 35.70
N PRO A 163 -9.40 16.32 34.52
CA PRO A 163 -9.66 14.95 34.07
C PRO A 163 -8.36 14.13 33.98
N GLU A 164 -8.44 12.83 34.24
CA GLU A 164 -7.29 11.94 34.08
C GLU A 164 -7.05 11.66 32.59
N CYS A 165 -5.79 11.75 32.14
CA CYS A 165 -5.45 11.40 30.76
C CYS A 165 -5.65 9.92 30.45
N CYS A 166 -5.41 9.07 31.46
CA CYS A 166 -5.55 7.62 31.41
C CYS A 166 -6.41 7.16 32.60
N PRO A 167 -7.74 7.33 32.53
CA PRO A 167 -8.64 7.00 33.63
C PRO A 167 -8.65 5.50 33.91
N GLN A 168 -8.67 5.12 35.19
CA GLN A 168 -8.66 3.71 35.63
C GLN A 168 -9.89 3.30 36.46
N ASN A 169 -10.77 4.26 36.74
CA ASN A 169 -11.88 4.11 37.69
C ASN A 169 -13.25 4.37 37.03
N GLY A 170 -13.45 3.76 35.86
CA GLY A 170 -14.67 3.87 35.07
C GLY A 170 -14.80 5.22 34.36
N SER A 171 -16.06 5.64 34.17
CA SER A 171 -16.39 6.86 33.45
C SER A 171 -16.03 8.12 34.25
N GLN A 172 -15.30 9.04 33.62
CA GLN A 172 -15.11 10.41 34.13
C GLN A 172 -15.90 11.43 33.29
N PRO A 173 -16.64 12.37 33.90
CA PRO A 173 -17.33 13.43 33.17
C PRO A 173 -16.36 14.49 32.62
N ILE A 174 -16.54 14.89 31.36
CA ILE A 174 -15.80 15.99 30.73
C ILE A 174 -16.74 17.01 30.10
N ILE A 175 -16.32 18.27 30.04
CA ILE A 175 -17.05 19.33 29.32
C ILE A 175 -16.60 19.43 27.86
N GLY A 176 -15.35 19.03 27.58
CA GLY A 176 -14.75 19.14 26.27
C GLY A 176 -13.55 18.23 26.12
N PHE A 177 -13.25 17.90 24.87
CA PHE A 177 -12.11 17.11 24.46
C PHE A 177 -11.58 17.71 23.16
N ALA A 178 -10.31 18.08 23.08
CA ALA A 178 -9.70 18.51 21.83
C ALA A 178 -8.42 17.73 21.52
N ASN A 179 -8.27 17.36 20.26
CA ASN A 179 -7.06 16.79 19.68
C ASN A 179 -6.31 17.88 18.90
N ILE A 180 -5.00 17.93 19.07
CA ILE A 180 -4.09 18.84 18.39
C ILE A 180 -2.96 18.04 17.78
N GLU A 181 -2.84 18.16 16.46
CA GLU A 181 -1.78 17.53 15.69
C GLU A 181 -1.07 18.54 14.81
N LEU A 182 0.23 18.33 14.62
CA LEU A 182 0.98 19.06 13.62
C LEU A 182 0.70 18.47 12.23
N ALA A 183 0.45 19.35 11.27
CA ALA A 183 0.23 19.01 9.89
C ALA A 183 1.22 19.66 8.94
N GLY A 184 1.79 18.84 8.06
CA GLY A 184 2.54 19.30 6.89
C GLY A 184 1.57 19.49 5.72
N ARG A 185 1.40 20.72 5.25
CA ARG A 185 0.59 21.05 4.07
C ARG A 185 1.40 21.94 3.13
N ASP A 186 1.22 21.78 1.82
CA ASP A 186 1.99 22.53 0.81
C ASP A 186 1.76 24.04 0.94
N GLU A 187 0.57 24.46 1.37
CA GLU A 187 0.25 25.87 1.62
C GLU A 187 0.94 26.45 2.87
N TYR A 188 1.42 25.59 3.76
CA TYR A 188 2.00 25.94 5.06
C TYR A 188 3.36 25.23 5.27
N PRO A 189 4.44 25.71 4.63
CA PRO A 189 5.74 25.04 4.65
C PRO A 189 6.39 24.97 6.05
N GLU A 190 6.01 25.85 6.97
CA GLU A 190 6.45 25.84 8.37
C GLU A 190 5.64 24.86 9.24
N GLY A 191 4.62 24.23 8.67
CA GLY A 191 3.64 23.41 9.37
C GLY A 191 2.49 24.23 9.96
N VAL A 192 1.39 23.55 10.25
CA VAL A 192 0.19 24.11 10.86
C VAL A 192 -0.36 23.15 11.89
N TYR A 193 -0.89 23.62 13.02
CA TYR A 193 -1.61 22.75 13.94
C TYR A 193 -3.07 22.62 13.49
N ILE A 194 -3.59 21.41 13.47
CA ILE A 194 -5.02 21.16 13.27
C ILE A 194 -5.62 20.90 14.64
N PHE A 195 -6.54 21.79 15.03
CA PHE A 195 -7.36 21.65 16.22
C PHE A 195 -8.66 20.94 15.85
N THR A 196 -8.91 19.80 16.47
CA THR A 196 -10.13 19.02 16.31
C THR A 196 -10.84 18.94 17.64
N GLY A 197 -12.09 19.41 17.72
CA GLY A 197 -12.75 19.65 19.00
C GLY A 197 -14.11 18.98 19.17
N PHE A 198 -14.33 18.43 20.36
CA PHE A 198 -15.62 18.00 20.90
C PHE A 198 -16.06 18.91 22.04
N SER A 199 -17.32 19.35 21.99
CA SER A 199 -17.99 20.04 23.10
C SER A 199 -19.20 19.24 23.56
N ASP A 200 -19.24 18.86 24.84
CA ASP A 200 -20.29 18.02 25.38
C ASP A 200 -21.70 18.64 25.28
N GLU A 201 -21.81 19.95 25.55
CA GLU A 201 -23.11 20.63 25.51
C GLU A 201 -23.62 20.85 24.08
N TYR A 202 -22.72 21.03 23.12
CA TYR A 202 -23.07 21.44 21.74
C TYR A 202 -22.92 20.33 20.70
N THR A 203 -22.28 19.21 21.04
CA THR A 203 -21.98 18.11 20.11
C THR A 203 -22.58 16.82 20.67
N SER A 204 -23.85 16.57 20.36
CA SER A 204 -24.59 15.37 20.81
C SER A 204 -25.04 14.47 19.67
N GLN A 205 -24.84 14.89 18.43
CA GLN A 205 -25.21 14.11 17.26
C GLN A 205 -24.10 13.14 16.89
N THR A 206 -24.51 11.97 16.43
CA THR A 206 -23.60 10.92 15.98
C THR A 206 -23.93 10.52 14.55
N VAL A 207 -22.92 10.05 13.83
CA VAL A 207 -23.03 9.57 12.46
C VAL A 207 -22.37 8.20 12.36
N SER A 208 -23.03 7.28 11.65
CA SER A 208 -22.44 5.98 11.37
C SER A 208 -21.41 6.12 10.25
N TYR A 209 -20.18 5.78 10.54
CA TYR A 209 -19.08 5.69 9.60
C TYR A 209 -18.86 4.23 9.21
N THR A 210 -18.91 3.94 7.92
CA THR A 210 -18.55 2.63 7.37
C THR A 210 -17.21 2.75 6.66
N ALA A 211 -16.18 2.12 7.22
CA ALA A 211 -14.85 2.06 6.61
C ALA A 211 -14.87 1.21 5.33
N THR A 212 -13.84 1.36 4.49
CA THR A 212 -13.71 0.56 3.26
C THR A 212 -13.67 -0.96 3.46
N ASP A 213 -13.28 -1.47 4.63
CA ASP A 213 -13.34 -2.90 4.95
C ASP A 213 -14.70 -3.38 5.48
N GLY A 214 -15.69 -2.48 5.54
CA GLY A 214 -17.04 -2.74 6.01
C GLY A 214 -17.21 -2.64 7.52
N THR A 215 -16.14 -2.35 8.29
CA THR A 215 -16.29 -2.08 9.72
C THR A 215 -17.11 -0.82 9.93
N GLN A 216 -18.02 -0.87 10.90
CA GLN A 216 -18.91 0.24 11.24
C GLN A 216 -18.54 0.80 12.60
N ASN A 217 -18.33 2.10 12.64
CA ASN A 217 -18.03 2.85 13.86
C ASN A 217 -19.01 4.00 13.99
N LEU A 218 -19.29 4.42 15.22
CA LEU A 218 -20.13 5.57 15.50
C LEU A 218 -19.23 6.77 15.78
N LEU A 219 -19.30 7.80 14.96
CA LEU A 219 -18.51 9.02 15.11
C LEU A 219 -19.39 10.16 15.63
N ILE A 220 -18.78 11.15 16.25
CA ILE A 220 -19.42 12.42 16.54
C ILE A 220 -19.62 13.19 15.24
N ALA A 221 -20.83 13.69 15.01
CA ALA A 221 -21.14 14.50 13.84
C ALA A 221 -20.69 15.96 14.03
N ASP A 222 -20.45 16.66 12.92
CA ASP A 222 -20.17 18.11 12.89
C ASP A 222 -19.01 18.57 13.79
N ILE A 223 -17.97 17.74 13.93
CA ILE A 223 -16.77 18.16 14.65
C ILE A 223 -16.08 19.33 13.97
N ALA A 224 -15.55 20.25 14.78
CA ALA A 224 -14.88 21.44 14.29
C ALA A 224 -13.40 21.15 14.00
N HIS A 225 -12.92 21.56 12.82
CA HIS A 225 -11.51 21.60 12.48
C HIS A 225 -11.06 23.05 12.25
N THR A 226 -10.01 23.47 12.95
CA THR A 226 -9.42 24.79 12.82
C THR A 226 -7.92 24.65 12.58
N ALA A 227 -7.42 25.30 11.53
CA ALA A 227 -6.01 25.41 11.26
C ALA A 227 -5.41 26.57 12.08
N ILE A 228 -4.32 26.31 12.80
CA ILE A 228 -3.64 27.27 13.67
C ILE A 228 -2.18 27.35 13.24
N LEU A 229 -1.78 28.49 12.68
CA LEU A 229 -0.41 28.73 12.25
C LEU A 229 0.54 28.92 13.42
N MET A 230 1.83 28.77 13.17
CA MET A 230 2.92 28.99 14.13
C MET A 230 2.93 30.41 14.74
N ASN A 231 2.29 31.39 14.10
CA ASN A 231 2.16 32.75 14.62
C ASN A 231 0.86 33.00 15.41
N GLY A 232 0.07 31.95 15.67
CA GLY A 232 -1.22 32.04 16.37
C GLY A 232 -2.40 32.50 15.50
N THR A 233 -2.20 32.74 14.20
CA THR A 233 -3.31 33.05 13.30
C THR A 233 -4.16 31.80 13.07
N THR A 234 -5.49 31.96 13.10
CA THR A 234 -6.43 30.84 12.96
C THR A 234 -7.27 30.99 11.70
N PHE A 235 -7.55 29.86 11.05
CA PHE A 235 -8.39 29.77 9.87
C PHE A 235 -9.32 28.57 9.98
N PRO A 236 -10.57 28.68 9.51
CA PRO A 236 -11.42 27.50 9.39
C PRO A 236 -10.78 26.51 8.42
N ASP A 237 -10.67 25.24 8.82
CA ASP A 237 -10.21 24.22 7.90
C ASP A 237 -11.35 23.91 6.92
N SER A 238 -11.17 24.33 5.67
CA SER A 238 -12.27 24.34 4.69
C SER A 238 -12.56 22.94 4.18
N PRO A 239 -13.84 22.53 4.05
CA PRO A 239 -14.21 21.24 3.49
C PRO A 239 -13.60 21.05 2.09
N GLY A 240 -12.88 19.94 1.90
CA GLY A 240 -12.10 19.65 0.69
C GLY A 240 -11.31 18.35 0.84
N LEU A 241 -10.42 18.07 -0.12
CA LEU A 241 -9.57 16.86 -0.11
C LEU A 241 -8.57 16.83 1.06
N SER A 242 -8.19 18.00 1.58
CA SER A 242 -7.27 18.19 2.71
C SER A 242 -7.97 18.50 4.03
N TRP A 243 -9.31 18.36 4.09
CA TRP A 243 -10.06 18.70 5.29
C TRP A 243 -9.71 17.76 6.44
N GLY A 244 -9.28 18.34 7.56
CA GLY A 244 -8.86 17.63 8.77
C GLY A 244 -7.59 16.80 8.60
N THR A 245 -6.90 16.86 7.45
CA THR A 245 -5.74 15.99 7.20
C THR A 245 -4.52 16.51 7.92
N THR A 246 -3.89 15.65 8.74
CA THR A 246 -2.73 16.00 9.58
C THR A 246 -1.42 15.40 9.08
N SER A 247 -1.41 14.16 8.58
CA SER A 247 -0.21 13.55 8.00
C SER A 247 -0.40 13.34 6.51
N VAL A 248 0.32 14.06 5.63
CA VAL A 248 0.31 13.80 4.19
C VAL A 248 1.69 13.29 3.78
N ILE A 249 1.79 12.01 3.46
CA ILE A 249 3.04 11.40 2.97
C ILE A 249 2.87 11.13 1.46
N PRO A 250 3.41 11.98 0.59
CA PRO A 250 3.39 11.74 -0.84
C PRO A 250 4.43 10.68 -1.22
N ILE A 251 3.99 9.60 -1.89
CA ILE A 251 4.88 8.55 -2.41
C ILE A 251 4.56 8.35 -3.89
N SER A 252 5.57 8.41 -4.77
CA SER A 252 5.36 8.38 -6.23
C SER A 252 6.15 7.27 -6.92
N PRO A 253 5.85 5.98 -6.67
CA PRO A 253 6.66 4.86 -7.18
C PRO A 253 6.59 4.67 -8.69
N LEU A 254 5.48 5.11 -9.31
CA LEU A 254 5.28 5.06 -10.76
C LEU A 254 5.38 6.46 -11.40
N GLY A 255 5.96 7.43 -10.68
CA GLY A 255 6.05 8.84 -11.06
C GLY A 255 4.90 9.70 -10.49
N GLU A 256 5.03 11.02 -10.66
CA GLU A 256 4.13 12.02 -10.04
C GLU A 256 2.65 11.85 -10.42
N ARG A 257 2.35 11.29 -11.61
CA ARG A 257 0.97 11.05 -12.07
C ARG A 257 0.19 10.05 -11.21
N TYR A 258 0.90 9.15 -10.51
CA TYR A 258 0.31 8.08 -9.70
C TYR A 258 0.76 8.18 -8.24
N MET A 259 0.70 9.40 -7.72
CA MET A 259 1.09 9.68 -6.34
C MET A 259 0.10 9.01 -5.37
N ILE A 260 0.66 8.41 -4.32
CA ILE A 260 -0.06 7.88 -3.18
C ILE A 260 -0.10 9.00 -2.15
N PHE A 261 -1.32 9.41 -1.77
CA PHE A 261 -1.55 10.31 -0.65
C PHE A 261 -2.07 9.50 0.52
N SER A 262 -1.19 9.23 1.49
CA SER A 262 -1.61 8.76 2.82
C SER A 262 -2.10 9.95 3.64
N TYR A 263 -3.20 9.78 4.36
CA TYR A 263 -3.79 10.83 5.21
C TYR A 263 -4.31 10.26 6.53
N ASN A 264 -4.23 11.08 7.58
CA ASN A 264 -4.91 10.86 8.85
C ASN A 264 -5.82 12.05 9.13
N ILE A 265 -7.06 11.77 9.57
CA ILE A 265 -8.02 12.79 9.97
C ILE A 265 -8.48 12.47 11.38
N ALA A 266 -8.13 13.33 12.34
CA ALA A 266 -8.59 13.18 13.72
C ALA A 266 -10.12 13.26 13.78
N GLN A 267 -10.73 12.42 14.60
CA GLN A 267 -12.16 12.29 14.80
C GLN A 267 -12.45 11.89 16.25
N PHE A 268 -13.65 12.17 16.72
CA PHE A 268 -14.14 11.60 17.98
C PHE A 268 -15.09 10.46 17.67
N TYR A 269 -14.83 9.30 18.26
CA TYR A 269 -15.70 8.13 18.15
C TYR A 269 -16.41 7.85 19.47
N VAL A 270 -17.58 7.23 19.37
CA VAL A 270 -18.37 6.80 20.51
C VAL A 270 -18.02 5.36 20.85
N ILE A 271 -17.58 5.14 22.07
CA ILE A 271 -17.23 3.81 22.57
C ILE A 271 -18.51 3.01 22.74
N SER A 272 -18.72 2.01 21.89
CA SER A 272 -19.99 1.26 21.85
C SER A 272 -20.11 0.23 22.99
N ASP A 273 -18.98 -0.30 23.46
CA ASP A 273 -18.90 -1.24 24.57
C ASP A 273 -17.78 -0.82 25.53
N THR A 274 -18.15 -0.37 26.72
CA THR A 274 -17.20 0.05 27.75
C THR A 274 -16.89 -1.05 28.77
N SER A 275 -17.44 -2.26 28.58
CA SER A 275 -17.32 -3.35 29.57
C SER A 275 -15.90 -3.90 29.72
N ALA A 276 -15.08 -3.77 28.67
CA ALA A 276 -13.70 -4.20 28.65
C ALA A 276 -12.71 -3.12 29.13
N LEU A 277 -13.17 -1.88 29.32
CA LEU A 277 -12.33 -0.74 29.66
C LEU A 277 -12.29 -0.51 31.18
N THR A 278 -11.12 -0.18 31.72
CA THR A 278 -10.99 0.20 33.14
C THR A 278 -11.41 1.64 33.38
N GLY A 279 -11.31 2.53 32.38
CA GLY A 279 -11.83 3.89 32.45
C GLY A 279 -11.93 4.60 31.10
N TRP A 280 -12.76 5.65 31.04
CA TRP A 280 -13.00 6.43 29.82
C TRP A 280 -13.62 7.80 30.12
N SER A 281 -13.50 8.74 29.18
CA SER A 281 -14.20 10.03 29.23
C SER A 281 -15.63 9.94 28.71
N THR A 282 -16.56 10.59 29.40
CA THR A 282 -17.97 10.69 29.00
C THR A 282 -18.46 12.13 29.09
N GLY A 283 -19.18 12.58 28.08
CA GLY A 283 -19.85 13.87 28.14
C GLY A 283 -20.98 13.88 29.18
N LEU A 284 -20.99 14.86 30.08
CA LEU A 284 -22.00 14.94 31.15
C LEU A 284 -23.41 15.22 30.61
N HIS A 285 -23.55 16.03 29.56
CA HIS A 285 -24.80 16.43 28.93
C HIS A 285 -25.20 15.49 27.80
N SER A 286 -24.27 15.17 26.89
CA SER A 286 -24.48 14.28 25.75
C SER A 286 -24.65 12.81 26.18
N LYS A 287 -24.09 12.43 27.34
CA LYS A 287 -24.00 11.03 27.83
C LYS A 287 -23.23 10.10 26.88
N LEU A 288 -22.44 10.65 25.97
CA LEU A 288 -21.65 9.88 25.03
C LEU A 288 -20.30 9.52 25.65
N PRO A 289 -19.96 8.22 25.78
CA PRO A 289 -18.59 7.80 26.08
C PRO A 289 -17.75 8.01 24.82
N ILE A 290 -16.73 8.85 24.90
CA ILE A 290 -15.97 9.29 23.73
C ILE A 290 -14.47 9.12 23.92
N SER A 291 -13.78 8.91 22.81
CA SER A 291 -12.34 9.02 22.72
C SER A 291 -11.92 9.55 21.35
N CYS A 292 -10.68 10.01 21.26
CA CYS A 292 -10.07 10.45 20.01
C CYS A 292 -9.61 9.23 19.19
N GLY A 293 -9.80 9.31 17.89
CA GLY A 293 -9.26 8.36 16.91
C GLY A 293 -8.98 9.06 15.59
N TRP A 294 -8.51 8.30 14.61
CA TRP A 294 -8.14 8.81 13.29
C TRP A 294 -8.78 7.99 12.21
N ILE A 295 -9.37 8.65 11.23
CA ILE A 295 -9.61 8.05 9.94
C ILE A 295 -8.25 8.05 9.22
N CYS A 296 -7.61 6.90 9.21
CA CYS A 296 -6.34 6.67 8.53
C CYS A 296 -6.63 6.04 7.17
N GLY A 297 -6.12 6.62 6.10
CA GLY A 297 -6.38 6.14 4.76
C GLY A 297 -5.32 6.52 3.75
N HIS A 298 -5.51 6.02 2.54
CA HIS A 298 -4.75 6.46 1.39
C HIS A 298 -5.63 6.58 0.15
N VAL A 299 -5.16 7.38 -0.81
CA VAL A 299 -5.72 7.45 -2.15
C VAL A 299 -4.60 7.51 -3.17
N VAL A 300 -4.77 6.77 -4.27
CA VAL A 300 -3.86 6.78 -5.41
C VAL A 300 -4.43 7.68 -6.51
N GLU A 301 -3.67 8.68 -6.91
CA GLU A 301 -4.03 9.55 -8.03
C GLU A 301 -4.08 8.79 -9.35
N ASN A 302 -5.06 9.16 -10.19
CA ASN A 302 -5.28 8.56 -11.51
C ASN A 302 -5.33 7.02 -11.49
N HIS A 303 -5.74 6.42 -10.38
CA HIS A 303 -5.76 4.95 -10.21
C HIS A 303 -6.63 4.23 -11.25
N SER A 304 -7.64 4.91 -11.80
CA SER A 304 -8.46 4.37 -12.89
C SER A 304 -7.64 4.01 -14.13
N GLU A 305 -6.57 4.75 -14.43
CA GLU A 305 -5.69 4.46 -15.57
C GLU A 305 -4.84 3.21 -15.31
N VAL A 306 -4.30 3.10 -14.10
CA VAL A 306 -3.53 1.93 -13.65
C VAL A 306 -4.41 0.68 -13.69
N LEU A 307 -5.63 0.77 -13.14
CA LEU A 307 -6.61 -0.31 -13.15
C LEU A 307 -6.97 -0.72 -14.59
N LEU A 308 -7.25 0.24 -15.48
CA LEU A 308 -7.57 -0.03 -16.87
C LEU A 308 -6.42 -0.73 -17.59
N MET A 309 -5.20 -0.25 -17.39
CA MET A 309 -3.97 -0.83 -17.93
C MET A 309 -3.83 -2.29 -17.49
N GLN A 310 -4.05 -2.59 -16.20
CA GLN A 310 -4.02 -3.95 -15.68
C GLN A 310 -5.12 -4.84 -16.23
N ILE A 311 -6.35 -4.33 -16.39
CA ILE A 311 -7.43 -5.09 -17.02
C ILE A 311 -7.06 -5.46 -18.47
N VAL A 312 -6.57 -4.50 -19.25
CA VAL A 312 -6.16 -4.73 -20.64
C VAL A 312 -5.03 -5.76 -20.72
N PHE A 313 -3.97 -5.61 -19.92
CA PHE A 313 -2.85 -6.56 -19.94
C PHE A 313 -3.21 -7.93 -19.38
N SER A 314 -4.13 -8.02 -18.42
CA SER A 314 -4.68 -9.27 -17.93
C SER A 314 -5.44 -10.01 -19.04
N LEU A 315 -6.33 -9.33 -19.76
CA LEU A 315 -7.07 -9.92 -20.88
C LEU A 315 -6.16 -10.36 -22.02
N LEU A 316 -5.17 -9.54 -22.38
CA LEU A 316 -4.16 -9.89 -23.38
C LEU A 316 -3.31 -11.09 -22.93
N SER A 317 -2.94 -11.15 -21.65
CA SER A 317 -2.20 -12.28 -21.08
C SER A 317 -3.01 -13.57 -21.16
N ILE A 318 -4.29 -13.55 -20.80
CA ILE A 318 -5.20 -14.70 -20.91
C ILE A 318 -5.29 -15.16 -22.36
N TYR A 319 -5.54 -14.23 -23.29
CA TYR A 319 -5.67 -14.53 -24.72
C TYR A 319 -4.40 -15.18 -25.28
N LEU A 320 -3.22 -14.61 -24.99
CA LEU A 320 -1.94 -15.13 -25.43
C LEU A 320 -1.56 -16.47 -24.78
N PHE A 321 -2.08 -16.74 -23.58
CA PHE A 321 -1.84 -17.97 -22.84
C PHE A 321 -2.81 -19.11 -23.20
N TRP A 322 -3.98 -18.81 -23.77
CA TRP A 322 -5.04 -19.79 -24.09
C TRP A 322 -4.54 -21.00 -24.91
N GLY A 323 -3.68 -20.75 -25.90
CA GLY A 323 -3.10 -21.81 -26.73
C GLY A 323 -2.26 -22.83 -25.93
N ASP A 324 -1.57 -22.37 -24.89
CA ASP A 324 -0.71 -23.23 -24.04
C ASP A 324 -1.53 -24.08 -23.09
N ILE A 325 -2.59 -23.49 -22.53
CA ILE A 325 -3.57 -24.23 -21.74
C ILE A 325 -4.16 -25.37 -22.56
N TYR A 326 -4.63 -25.06 -23.78
CA TYR A 326 -5.26 -26.06 -24.66
C TYR A 326 -4.31 -27.21 -25.02
N ILE A 327 -3.07 -26.90 -25.42
CA ILE A 327 -2.06 -27.91 -25.76
C ILE A 327 -1.70 -28.76 -24.53
N THR A 328 -1.59 -28.13 -23.36
CA THR A 328 -1.26 -28.84 -22.10
C THR A 328 -2.38 -29.80 -21.69
N PHE A 329 -3.65 -29.41 -21.80
CA PHE A 329 -4.78 -30.30 -21.52
C PHE A 329 -4.87 -31.46 -22.52
N LYS A 330 -4.71 -31.19 -23.82
CA LYS A 330 -4.63 -32.25 -24.83
C LYS A 330 -3.44 -33.18 -24.57
N GLY A 331 -2.33 -32.64 -24.10
CA GLY A 331 -1.15 -33.40 -23.77
C GLY A 331 -1.32 -34.30 -22.55
N LEU A 332 -1.92 -33.79 -21.48
CA LEU A 332 -2.30 -34.56 -20.29
C LEU A 332 -3.26 -35.70 -20.66
N GLY A 333 -4.28 -35.40 -21.47
CA GLY A 333 -5.21 -36.41 -22.00
C GLY A 333 -4.49 -37.49 -22.81
N GLY A 334 -3.54 -37.13 -23.67
CA GLY A 334 -2.76 -38.10 -24.44
C GLY A 334 -1.91 -39.02 -23.56
N VAL A 335 -1.25 -38.47 -22.52
CA VAL A 335 -0.41 -39.26 -21.58
C VAL A 335 -1.25 -40.21 -20.74
N LEU A 336 -2.40 -39.75 -20.23
CA LEU A 336 -3.31 -40.60 -19.45
C LEU A 336 -3.88 -41.77 -20.27
N HIS A 337 -4.02 -41.59 -21.58
CA HIS A 337 -4.49 -42.65 -22.50
C HIS A 337 -3.34 -43.43 -23.17
N GLY A 338 -2.10 -43.26 -22.73
CA GLY A 338 -0.93 -43.99 -23.27
C GLY A 338 -0.58 -43.67 -24.73
N LYS A 339 -1.08 -42.56 -25.27
CA LYS A 339 -0.81 -42.13 -26.66
C LYS A 339 0.48 -41.31 -26.72
N PRO A 340 1.25 -41.38 -27.83
CA PRO A 340 2.40 -40.49 -28.01
C PRO A 340 1.93 -39.04 -28.10
N VAL A 341 2.55 -38.17 -27.31
CA VAL A 341 2.14 -36.76 -27.16
C VAL A 341 3.26 -35.83 -27.59
N LEU A 342 2.91 -34.81 -28.36
CA LEU A 342 3.77 -33.67 -28.63
C LEU A 342 3.63 -32.65 -27.49
N THR A 343 4.44 -32.78 -26.44
CA THR A 343 4.51 -31.78 -25.36
C THR A 343 5.71 -30.85 -25.59
N TYR A 344 5.44 -29.57 -25.84
CA TYR A 344 6.45 -28.51 -25.81
C TYR A 344 6.72 -28.09 -24.36
N ASP A 345 7.98 -27.78 -24.06
CA ASP A 345 8.41 -27.24 -22.77
C ASP A 345 8.00 -25.76 -22.67
N VAL A 346 7.30 -25.36 -21.61
CA VAL A 346 6.89 -23.96 -21.42
C VAL A 346 8.08 -23.01 -21.24
N LEU A 347 9.23 -23.45 -20.75
CA LEU A 347 10.44 -22.59 -20.75
C LEU A 347 10.88 -22.24 -22.19
N SER A 348 10.83 -23.22 -23.10
CA SER A 348 11.04 -22.99 -24.54
C SER A 348 9.86 -22.23 -25.18
N GLY A 349 8.65 -22.37 -24.63
CA GLY A 349 7.45 -21.62 -25.02
C GLY A 349 7.52 -20.14 -24.65
N LEU A 350 8.03 -19.80 -23.47
CA LEU A 350 8.22 -18.43 -22.98
C LEU A 350 9.31 -17.70 -23.77
N GLU A 351 10.42 -18.39 -24.08
CA GLU A 351 11.49 -17.88 -24.96
C GLU A 351 10.95 -17.54 -26.37
N ARG A 352 10.00 -18.35 -26.86
CA ARG A 352 9.33 -18.12 -28.16
C ARG A 352 8.21 -17.07 -28.09
N ARG A 353 7.64 -16.80 -26.91
CA ARG A 353 6.48 -15.91 -26.69
C ARG A 353 6.82 -14.73 -25.81
N LYS A 354 7.84 -13.98 -26.25
CA LYS A 354 8.27 -12.71 -25.68
C LYS A 354 7.11 -11.73 -25.44
N LEU A 355 6.11 -11.73 -26.32
CA LEU A 355 4.93 -10.87 -26.18
C LEU A 355 4.11 -11.21 -24.93
N LEU A 356 3.87 -12.51 -24.64
CA LEU A 356 3.16 -12.92 -23.43
C LEU A 356 3.95 -12.51 -22.18
N MET A 357 5.27 -12.73 -22.20
CA MET A 357 6.16 -12.36 -21.10
C MET A 357 6.10 -10.86 -20.81
N ILE A 358 6.17 -10.01 -21.85
CA ILE A 358 6.03 -8.55 -21.74
C ILE A 358 4.66 -8.17 -21.17
N MET A 359 3.57 -8.77 -21.65
CA MET A 359 2.22 -8.45 -21.16
C MET A 359 2.04 -8.80 -19.68
N ILE A 360 2.57 -9.94 -19.24
CA ILE A 360 2.53 -10.32 -17.82
C ILE A 360 3.38 -9.36 -16.98
N THR A 361 4.59 -9.00 -17.44
CA THR A 361 5.44 -8.01 -16.76
C THR A 361 4.72 -6.67 -16.60
N LEU A 362 4.11 -6.16 -17.67
CA LEU A 362 3.37 -4.89 -17.63
C LEU A 362 2.14 -4.96 -16.73
N ASN A 363 1.46 -6.10 -16.68
CA ASN A 363 0.34 -6.33 -15.75
C ASN A 363 0.79 -6.31 -14.28
N SER A 364 1.99 -6.83 -14.00
CA SER A 364 2.57 -6.89 -12.66
C SER A 364 3.31 -5.61 -12.27
N MET A 365 3.58 -4.67 -13.18
CA MET A 365 4.31 -3.43 -12.89
C MET A 365 3.72 -2.62 -11.71
N PRO A 366 2.39 -2.52 -11.54
CA PRO A 366 1.81 -1.81 -10.39
C PRO A 366 2.08 -2.47 -9.03
N SER A 367 2.70 -3.66 -8.99
CA SER A 367 3.10 -4.28 -7.71
C SER A 367 4.08 -3.43 -6.91
N VAL A 368 4.86 -2.57 -7.56
CA VAL A 368 5.75 -1.61 -6.85
C VAL A 368 4.90 -0.68 -5.99
N LEU A 369 3.85 -0.10 -6.59
CA LEU A 369 2.88 0.74 -5.89
C LEU A 369 2.18 0.00 -4.75
N TYR A 370 1.85 -1.28 -4.93
CA TYR A 370 1.19 -2.07 -3.89
C TYR A 370 2.05 -2.24 -2.63
N VAL A 371 3.37 -2.32 -2.79
CA VAL A 371 4.28 -2.45 -1.65
C VAL A 371 4.35 -1.15 -0.87
N ASP A 372 4.38 0.00 -1.55
CA ASP A 372 4.35 1.30 -0.87
C ASP A 372 3.02 1.53 -0.15
N VAL A 373 1.89 1.15 -0.76
CA VAL A 373 0.59 1.15 -0.07
C VAL A 373 0.61 0.21 1.14
N ALA A 374 1.23 -0.96 1.03
CA ALA A 374 1.31 -1.90 2.15
C ALA A 374 2.14 -1.38 3.34
N LEU A 375 3.14 -0.52 3.09
CA LEU A 375 3.91 0.14 4.15
C LEU A 375 3.03 1.07 5.00
N VAL A 376 2.08 1.76 4.38
CA VAL A 376 1.12 2.63 5.10
C VAL A 376 0.32 1.84 6.13
N TYR A 377 0.05 0.55 5.86
CA TYR A 377 -0.73 -0.31 6.75
C TYR A 377 0.12 -1.19 7.67
N TYR A 378 1.43 -1.01 7.71
CA TYR A 378 2.29 -1.81 8.58
C TYR A 378 1.87 -1.64 10.05
N GLY A 379 1.65 -2.76 10.75
CA GLY A 379 1.21 -2.77 12.15
C GLY A 379 -0.30 -2.62 12.38
N THR A 380 -1.11 -2.51 11.32
CA THR A 380 -2.58 -2.45 11.44
C THR A 380 -3.25 -3.82 11.36
N ASP A 381 -4.48 -3.92 11.88
CA ASP A 381 -5.33 -5.10 11.72
C ASP A 381 -5.71 -5.29 10.25
N GLY A 382 -5.04 -6.25 9.59
CA GLY A 382 -5.16 -6.50 8.15
C GLY A 382 -3.95 -6.06 7.33
N GLY A 383 -3.06 -5.23 7.88
CA GLY A 383 -1.82 -4.81 7.24
C GLY A 383 -0.96 -5.97 6.77
N PHE A 384 -0.85 -7.03 7.59
CA PHE A 384 -0.11 -8.25 7.22
C PHE A 384 -0.68 -8.94 5.97
N LYS A 385 -2.01 -8.90 5.79
CA LYS A 385 -2.66 -9.48 4.60
C LYS A 385 -2.31 -8.66 3.36
N ILE A 386 -2.44 -7.34 3.42
CA ILE A 386 -2.10 -6.43 2.32
C ILE A 386 -0.61 -6.58 1.96
N TRP A 387 0.27 -6.58 2.96
CA TRP A 387 1.70 -6.80 2.81
C TRP A 387 2.02 -8.11 2.09
N THR A 388 1.45 -9.22 2.53
CA THR A 388 1.69 -10.54 1.93
C THR A 388 1.32 -10.55 0.45
N VAL A 389 0.15 -10.01 0.10
CA VAL A 389 -0.31 -10.00 -1.29
C VAL A 389 0.53 -9.05 -2.16
N ALA A 390 0.95 -7.90 -1.62
CA ALA A 390 1.85 -6.97 -2.30
C ALA A 390 3.22 -7.61 -2.60
N ILE A 391 3.82 -8.31 -1.64
CA ILE A 391 5.11 -9.00 -1.81
C ILE A 391 5.01 -10.17 -2.80
N ILE A 392 3.92 -10.94 -2.80
CA ILE A 392 3.68 -11.98 -3.81
C ILE A 392 3.62 -11.34 -5.21
N SER A 393 2.90 -10.23 -5.35
CA SER A 393 2.78 -9.50 -6.62
C SER A 393 4.14 -8.97 -7.09
N LEU A 394 4.95 -8.42 -6.18
CA LEU A 394 6.31 -7.95 -6.48
C LEU A 394 7.23 -9.10 -6.88
N SER A 395 7.11 -10.26 -6.24
CA SER A 395 7.89 -11.46 -6.58
C SER A 395 7.59 -11.95 -7.99
N ILE A 396 6.31 -11.86 -8.40
CA ILE A 396 5.88 -12.16 -9.78
C ILE A 396 6.55 -11.18 -10.76
N LEU A 397 6.49 -9.87 -10.47
CA LEU A 397 7.17 -8.86 -11.29
C LEU A 397 8.67 -9.16 -11.43
N ALA A 398 9.36 -9.39 -10.32
CA ALA A 398 10.79 -9.68 -10.28
C ALA A 398 11.14 -10.94 -11.10
N ALA A 399 10.34 -12.00 -10.99
CA ALA A 399 10.55 -13.23 -11.76
C ALA A 399 10.44 -12.98 -13.27
N PHE A 400 9.38 -12.31 -13.73
CA PHE A 400 9.18 -12.05 -15.15
C PHE A 400 10.19 -11.05 -15.73
N VAL A 401 10.58 -10.02 -14.98
CA VAL A 401 11.68 -9.11 -15.35
C VAL A 401 12.99 -9.90 -15.47
N GLY A 402 13.29 -10.78 -14.52
CA GLY A 402 14.45 -11.67 -14.58
C GLY A 402 14.46 -12.54 -15.84
N PHE A 403 13.32 -13.14 -16.21
CA PHE A 403 13.20 -13.91 -17.45
C PHE A 403 13.41 -13.06 -18.70
N ILE A 404 12.91 -11.82 -18.72
CA ILE A 404 13.15 -10.88 -19.83
C ILE A 404 14.65 -10.58 -19.95
N ILE A 405 15.34 -10.29 -18.84
CA ILE A 405 16.78 -10.01 -18.83
C ILE A 405 17.57 -11.22 -19.35
N VAL A 406 17.29 -12.43 -18.86
CA VAL A 406 17.95 -13.65 -19.34
C VAL A 406 17.73 -13.83 -20.84
N THR A 407 16.51 -13.60 -21.32
CA THR A 407 16.18 -13.67 -22.75
C THR A 407 17.00 -12.67 -23.56
N PHE A 408 17.17 -11.42 -23.08
CA PHE A 408 18.02 -10.43 -23.75
C PHE A 408 19.51 -10.79 -23.72
N VAL A 409 20.00 -11.32 -22.60
CA VAL A 409 21.41 -11.77 -22.47
C VAL A 409 21.73 -12.89 -23.46
N GLN A 410 20.77 -13.79 -23.74
CA GLN A 410 20.94 -14.83 -24.76
C GLN A 410 21.14 -14.27 -26.18
N TYR A 411 20.71 -13.03 -26.46
CA TYR A 411 20.95 -12.36 -27.75
C TYR A 411 22.33 -11.72 -27.86
N ILE A 412 23.09 -11.60 -26.75
CA ILE A 412 24.44 -11.06 -26.77
C ILE A 412 25.38 -12.13 -27.33
N PRO A 413 26.09 -11.88 -28.45
CA PRO A 413 27.01 -12.85 -29.01
C PRO A 413 28.11 -13.19 -28.00
N SER A 414 28.44 -14.47 -27.86
CA SER A 414 29.48 -14.91 -26.92
C SER A 414 30.81 -14.22 -27.25
N PRO A 415 31.55 -13.69 -26.25
CA PRO A 415 32.87 -13.12 -26.48
C PRO A 415 33.77 -14.11 -27.24
N SER A 416 34.46 -13.62 -28.26
CA SER A 416 35.34 -14.42 -29.13
C SER A 416 36.43 -15.17 -28.37
N CYS A 417 36.79 -14.73 -27.17
CA CYS A 417 37.72 -15.39 -26.25
C CYS A 417 37.20 -16.71 -25.63
N ILE A 418 35.88 -16.94 -25.58
CA ILE A 418 35.29 -18.18 -25.04
C ILE A 418 35.00 -19.20 -26.16
N GLY A 419 34.64 -18.72 -27.36
CA GLY A 419 34.31 -19.58 -28.51
C GLY A 419 35.46 -20.49 -28.99
N HIS A 420 36.72 -20.09 -28.78
CA HIS A 420 37.88 -20.90 -29.18
C HIS A 420 38.21 -22.06 -28.22
N ARG A 421 37.79 -22.00 -26.95
CA ARG A 421 38.05 -23.10 -25.99
C ARG A 421 37.06 -24.26 -26.11
N CYS A 422 35.82 -24.00 -26.52
CA CYS A 422 34.82 -25.05 -26.70
C CYS A 422 34.90 -25.77 -28.06
N ARG A 423 35.54 -25.19 -29.08
CA ARG A 423 35.62 -25.78 -30.44
C ARG A 423 36.80 -26.73 -30.66
N ASN A 424 37.83 -26.70 -29.81
CA ASN A 424 39.06 -27.48 -29.99
C ASN A 424 39.03 -28.93 -29.46
N LYS A 425 37.85 -29.48 -29.12
CA LYS A 425 37.72 -30.88 -28.66
C LYS A 425 37.35 -31.92 -29.74
N HIS A 426 37.31 -31.56 -31.02
CA HIS A 426 37.15 -32.54 -32.11
C HIS A 426 38.34 -32.52 -33.09
N PRO A 427 39.07 -33.63 -33.27
CA PRO A 427 40.11 -33.74 -34.28
C PRO A 427 39.50 -33.81 -35.68
N ARG A 428 40.12 -33.10 -36.63
CA ARG A 428 39.76 -33.15 -38.05
C ARG A 428 40.14 -34.51 -38.65
N PRO A 429 39.30 -35.17 -39.45
CA PRO A 429 39.77 -36.25 -40.31
C PRO A 429 40.51 -35.66 -41.52
N ASN A 430 41.66 -36.27 -41.81
CA ASN A 430 42.57 -35.91 -42.91
C ASN A 430 41.88 -35.96 -44.28
N ALA A 431 42.22 -34.98 -45.10
CA ALA A 431 42.00 -34.99 -46.54
C ALA A 431 43.00 -35.94 -47.20
N ASN A 432 42.51 -36.77 -48.15
CA ASN A 432 43.23 -37.25 -49.34
C ASN A 432 42.36 -38.26 -50.09
N ILE A 433 41.67 -37.84 -51.16
CA ILE A 433 41.43 -38.66 -52.35
C ILE A 433 41.48 -37.72 -53.57
N GLU A 434 42.48 -37.94 -54.41
CA GLU A 434 42.69 -37.31 -55.72
C GLU A 434 41.59 -37.69 -56.71
N TYR A 435 41.20 -36.73 -57.55
CA TYR A 435 40.41 -36.97 -58.76
C TYR A 435 41.35 -37.35 -59.91
N VAL A 436 41.18 -38.54 -60.49
CA VAL A 436 41.70 -38.86 -61.83
C VAL A 436 40.60 -38.57 -62.84
N VAL A 437 40.93 -37.73 -63.83
CA VAL A 437 40.12 -37.45 -65.02
C VAL A 437 40.78 -38.14 -66.21
N GLN A 438 40.22 -39.28 -66.64
CA GLN A 438 39.82 -39.62 -68.01
C GLN A 438 39.31 -41.06 -68.07
#